data_AF-A0A537GF36-F1
#
_entry.id   AF-A0A537GF36-F1
#
_cell.length_a   1.000
_cell.length_b   1.000
_cell.length_c   1.000
_cell.angle_alpha   90.00
_cell.angle_beta   90.00
_cell.angle_gamma   90.00
#
_symmetry.space_group_name_H-M   'P 1'
#
loop_
_entity.id
_entity.type
_entity.pdbx_description
1 polymer ?
#
loop_
_entity_poly.entity_id
_entity_poly.type
_entity_poly.pdbx_seq_one_letter_code
_entity_poly.pdbx_strand_id
1 'polypeptide(L)'
;MLPTAGVNRVFGLLDLLKAYNGKTDIANLTIDLRIDLDELLPIIDTAEYLGLVGVQQGEISLTELGTKALNSKIAERKKLVHQRLETLEPFSDIAKLLKEQGQVTRFSLARFVSSKYGPTLDIPALISILISWGVFTGLFGYDGQSERLLPKTHTH
;
A
#
# COMPACT_ATOMS: atom_id res chain seq x y z
N MET A 1 7.91 4.29 7.95
CA MET A 1 7.66 2.83 7.86
C MET A 1 7.46 2.47 6.40
N LEU A 2 7.79 1.25 6.00
CA LEU A 2 7.55 0.76 4.64
C LEU A 2 6.26 -0.07 4.62
N PRO A 3 5.47 -0.04 3.53
CA PRO A 3 4.28 -0.89 3.42
C PRO A 3 4.69 -2.36 3.32
N THR A 4 4.08 -3.19 4.15
CA THR A 4 4.36 -4.64 4.28
C THR A 4 3.16 -5.52 3.91
N ALA A 5 2.04 -4.91 3.51
CA ALA A 5 0.86 -5.60 3.00
C ALA A 5 0.45 -5.10 1.60
N GLY A 6 -0.03 -6.03 0.78
CA GLY A 6 -0.56 -5.71 -0.55
C GLY A 6 -1.97 -5.13 -0.50
N VAL A 7 -2.38 -4.56 -1.63
CA VAL A 7 -3.67 -3.86 -1.85
C VAL A 7 -4.87 -4.66 -1.33
N ASN A 8 -4.97 -5.93 -1.74
CA ASN A 8 -6.13 -6.77 -1.41
C ASN A 8 -6.29 -7.00 0.09
N ARG A 9 -5.19 -7.17 0.83
CA ARG A 9 -5.24 -7.37 2.29
C ARG A 9 -5.71 -6.12 3.01
N VAL A 10 -5.20 -4.95 2.60
CA VAL A 10 -5.61 -3.66 3.19
C VAL A 10 -7.07 -3.35 2.89
N PHE A 11 -7.53 -3.55 1.65
CA PHE A 11 -8.96 -3.36 1.35
C PHE A 11 -9.86 -4.40 2.01
N GLY A 12 -9.40 -5.64 2.19
CA GLY A 12 -10.11 -6.63 3.00
C GLY A 12 -10.27 -6.21 4.46
N LEU A 13 -9.24 -5.62 5.07
CA LEU A 13 -9.34 -5.03 6.41
C LEU A 13 -10.34 -3.88 6.47
N LEU A 14 -10.34 -2.98 5.48
CA LEU A 14 -11.30 -1.87 5.41
C LEU A 14 -12.75 -2.38 5.29
N ASP A 15 -13.00 -3.40 4.47
CA ASP A 15 -14.31 -4.05 4.34
C ASP A 15 -14.74 -4.73 5.65
N LEU A 16 -13.81 -5.36 6.37
CA LEU A 16 -14.09 -5.94 7.69
C LEU A 16 -14.45 -4.85 8.71
N LEU A 17 -13.69 -3.75 8.77
CA LEU A 17 -14.00 -2.62 9.66
C LEU A 17 -15.38 -2.03 9.35
N LYS A 18 -15.82 -2.02 8.09
CA LYS A 18 -17.17 -1.58 7.73
C LYS A 18 -18.26 -2.47 8.34
N ALA A 19 -18.02 -3.78 8.48
CA ALA A 19 -18.94 -4.67 9.20
C ALA A 19 -19.03 -4.34 10.69
N TYR A 20 -17.99 -3.73 11.24
CA TYR A 20 -17.89 -3.19 12.60
C TYR A 20 -18.29 -1.71 12.70
N ASN A 21 -19.16 -1.21 11.82
CA ASN A 21 -19.55 0.21 11.78
C ASN A 21 -18.35 1.19 11.69
N GLY A 22 -17.23 0.73 11.15
CA GLY A 22 -16.02 1.50 10.91
C GLY A 22 -15.03 1.53 12.08
N LYS A 23 -15.27 0.87 13.22
CA LYS A 23 -14.39 0.95 14.40
C LYS A 23 -14.54 -0.27 15.32
N THR A 24 -13.44 -0.82 15.80
CA THR A 24 -13.43 -1.95 16.75
C THR A 24 -12.06 -2.09 17.43
N ASP A 25 -11.97 -2.91 18.48
CA ASP A 25 -10.71 -3.30 19.08
C ASP A 25 -9.96 -4.29 18.18
N ILE A 26 -8.63 -4.15 18.07
CA ILE A 26 -7.79 -5.06 17.27
C ILE A 26 -7.95 -6.52 17.75
N ALA A 27 -8.17 -6.74 19.05
CA ALA A 27 -8.42 -8.07 19.61
C ALA A 27 -9.68 -8.73 19.04
N ASN A 28 -10.73 -7.96 18.71
CA ASN A 28 -11.92 -8.53 18.07
C ASN A 28 -11.60 -9.03 16.66
N LEU A 29 -10.76 -8.28 15.93
CA LEU A 29 -10.35 -8.66 14.58
C LEU A 29 -9.51 -9.94 14.56
N THR A 30 -8.58 -10.12 15.50
CA THR A 30 -7.76 -11.35 15.58
C THR A 30 -8.62 -12.58 15.90
N ILE A 31 -9.60 -12.44 16.80
CA ILE A 31 -10.56 -13.51 17.13
C ILE A 31 -11.39 -13.88 15.91
N ASP A 32 -11.96 -12.90 15.22
CA ASP A 32 -12.84 -13.14 14.07
C ASP A 32 -12.11 -13.73 12.86
N LEU A 33 -10.93 -13.19 12.56
CA LEU A 33 -10.11 -13.67 11.45
C LEU A 33 -9.40 -15.00 11.76
N ARG A 34 -9.31 -15.36 13.05
CA ARG A 34 -8.54 -16.52 13.55
C ARG A 34 -7.09 -16.48 13.09
N ILE A 35 -6.49 -15.29 13.18
CA ILE A 35 -5.07 -15.05 12.87
C ILE A 35 -4.40 -14.43 14.08
N ASP A 36 -3.09 -14.64 14.17
CA ASP A 36 -2.28 -14.02 15.21
C ASP A 36 -2.13 -12.51 14.98
N LEU A 37 -1.86 -11.79 16.07
CA LEU A 37 -1.64 -10.34 16.00
C LEU A 37 -0.49 -9.99 15.06
N ASP A 38 0.59 -10.79 15.07
CA ASP A 38 1.77 -10.59 14.21
C ASP A 38 1.44 -10.73 12.71
N GLU A 39 0.39 -11.46 12.35
CA GLU A 39 -0.09 -11.56 10.97
C GLU A 39 -0.97 -10.37 10.57
N LEU A 40 -1.74 -9.83 11.52
CA LEU A 40 -2.65 -8.70 11.30
C LEU A 40 -1.90 -7.36 11.29
N LEU A 41 -0.89 -7.20 12.15
CA LEU A 41 -0.12 -5.95 12.31
C LEU A 41 0.44 -5.41 10.98
N PRO A 42 1.09 -6.21 10.11
CA PRO A 42 1.56 -5.72 8.81
C PRO A 42 0.46 -5.09 7.94
N ILE A 43 -0.77 -5.58 8.05
CA ILE A 43 -1.93 -5.07 7.30
C ILE A 43 -2.41 -3.76 7.92
N ILE A 44 -2.52 -3.70 9.25
CA ILE A 44 -2.89 -2.50 10.00
C ILE A 44 -1.86 -1.39 9.75
N ASP A 45 -0.57 -1.68 9.94
CA ASP A 45 0.53 -0.73 9.76
C ASP A 45 0.53 -0.14 8.36
N THR A 46 0.29 -0.97 7.33
CA THR A 46 0.21 -0.50 5.95
C THR A 46 -1.02 0.38 5.73
N ALA A 47 -2.17 0.00 6.27
CA ALA A 47 -3.41 0.78 6.15
C ALA A 47 -3.29 2.14 6.87
N GLU A 48 -2.66 2.17 8.03
CA GLU A 48 -2.41 3.38 8.82
C GLU A 48 -1.38 4.28 8.14
N TYR A 49 -0.29 3.71 7.63
CA TYR A 49 0.71 4.42 6.83
C TYR A 49 0.09 5.12 5.60
N LEU A 50 -0.90 4.50 4.95
CA LEU A 50 -1.65 5.13 3.85
C LEU A 50 -2.67 6.18 4.32
N GLY A 51 -2.94 6.25 5.63
CA GLY A 51 -3.95 7.09 6.26
C GLY A 51 -5.38 6.61 6.03
N LEU A 52 -5.57 5.32 5.75
CA LEU A 52 -6.89 4.72 5.52
C LEU A 52 -7.55 4.30 6.83
N VAL A 53 -6.75 3.99 7.84
CA VAL A 53 -7.21 3.72 9.22
C VAL A 53 -6.40 4.56 10.19
N GLY A 54 -6.92 4.73 11.40
CA GLY A 54 -6.16 5.25 12.54
C GLY A 54 -6.21 4.24 13.69
N VAL A 55 -5.09 4.10 14.40
CA VAL A 55 -4.97 3.23 15.57
C VAL A 55 -4.73 4.07 16.83
N GLN A 56 -5.52 3.84 17.86
CA GLN A 56 -5.36 4.49 19.16
C GLN A 56 -5.66 3.51 20.28
N GLN A 57 -4.69 3.29 21.19
CA GLN A 57 -4.86 2.47 22.38
C GLN A 57 -5.40 1.04 22.12
N GLY A 58 -4.99 0.40 21.01
CA GLY A 58 -5.45 -0.95 20.64
C GLY A 58 -6.79 -0.99 19.90
N GLU A 59 -7.41 0.16 19.68
CA GLU A 59 -8.59 0.32 18.85
C GLU A 59 -8.18 0.79 17.44
N ILE A 60 -8.87 0.28 16.43
CA ILE A 60 -8.68 0.64 15.02
C ILE A 60 -9.98 1.21 14.46
N SER A 61 -9.87 2.28 13.67
CA SER A 61 -11.00 2.95 13.04
C SER A 61 -10.72 3.36 11.60
N LEU A 62 -11.77 3.39 10.76
CA LEU A 62 -11.71 3.99 9.44
C LEU A 62 -11.50 5.50 9.54
N THR A 63 -10.55 6.04 8.78
CA THR A 63 -10.48 7.50 8.59
C THR A 63 -11.54 7.97 7.59
N GLU A 64 -11.71 9.29 7.43
CA GLU A 64 -12.52 9.84 6.34
C GLU A 64 -12.03 9.38 4.96
N LEU A 65 -10.70 9.37 4.76
CA LEU A 65 -10.08 8.90 3.53
C LEU A 65 -10.37 7.40 3.31
N GLY A 66 -10.18 6.56 4.33
CA GLY A 66 -10.46 5.13 4.25
C GLY A 66 -11.93 4.86 3.93
N THR A 67 -12.84 5.54 4.62
CA THR A 67 -14.28 5.46 4.37
C THR A 67 -14.63 5.85 2.94
N LYS A 68 -14.07 6.94 2.43
CA LYS A 68 -14.30 7.41 1.05
C LYS A 68 -13.73 6.42 0.03
N ALA A 69 -12.50 5.96 0.22
CA ALA A 69 -11.83 5.01 -0.67
C ALA A 69 -12.60 3.69 -0.74
N LEU A 70 -13.07 3.17 0.41
CA LEU A 70 -13.83 1.93 0.51
C LEU A 70 -15.18 2.02 -0.23
N ASN A 71 -15.95 3.09 0.01
CA ASN A 71 -17.29 3.22 -0.55
C ASN A 71 -17.33 3.75 -1.99
N SER A 72 -16.20 4.21 -2.52
CA SER A 72 -16.10 4.71 -3.89
C SER A 72 -15.99 3.59 -4.94
N LYS A 73 -16.42 3.90 -6.17
CA LYS A 73 -16.16 3.04 -7.34
C LYS A 73 -14.65 2.91 -7.57
N ILE A 74 -14.23 1.81 -8.21
CA ILE A 74 -12.82 1.45 -8.40
C ILE A 74 -11.94 2.58 -8.97
N ALA A 75 -12.46 3.40 -9.90
CA ALA A 75 -11.72 4.51 -10.49
C ALA A 75 -11.37 5.61 -9.45
N GLU A 76 -12.35 6.04 -8.66
CA GLU A 76 -12.16 7.05 -7.62
C GLU A 76 -11.32 6.49 -6.46
N ARG A 77 -11.49 5.22 -6.10
CA ARG A 77 -10.65 4.54 -5.12
C ARG A 77 -9.17 4.59 -5.51
N LYS A 78 -8.86 4.24 -6.76
CA LYS A 78 -7.49 4.30 -7.28
C LYS A 78 -6.95 5.72 -7.25
N LYS A 79 -7.74 6.71 -7.63
CA LYS A 79 -7.37 8.13 -7.60
C LYS A 79 -7.04 8.62 -6.19
N LEU A 80 -7.87 8.29 -5.20
CA LEU A 80 -7.65 8.70 -3.81
C LEU A 80 -6.35 8.11 -3.25
N VAL A 81 -6.11 6.82 -3.49
CA VAL A 81 -4.87 6.18 -3.03
C VAL A 81 -3.66 6.70 -3.82
N HIS A 82 -3.79 6.93 -5.13
CA HIS A 82 -2.74 7.52 -5.98
C HIS A 82 -2.23 8.82 -5.38
N GLN A 83 -3.13 9.76 -5.05
CA GLN A 83 -2.80 11.04 -4.45
C GLN A 83 -2.03 10.90 -3.13
N ARG A 84 -2.28 9.84 -2.36
CA ARG A 84 -1.47 9.53 -1.16
C ARG A 84 -0.08 9.07 -1.54
N LEU A 85 0.03 8.11 -2.47
CA LEU A 85 1.33 7.55 -2.87
C LEU A 85 2.26 8.60 -3.49
N GLU A 86 1.73 9.61 -4.19
CA GLU A 86 2.54 10.72 -4.72
C GLU A 86 3.33 11.48 -3.64
N THR A 87 2.84 11.46 -2.40
CA THR A 87 3.45 12.20 -1.28
C THR A 87 4.21 11.30 -0.31
N LEU A 88 3.95 9.99 -0.31
CA LEU A 88 4.49 9.06 0.68
C LEU A 88 5.74 8.36 0.17
N GLU A 89 6.82 8.39 0.95
CA GLU A 89 8.02 7.59 0.72
C GLU A 89 7.78 6.13 1.15
N PRO A 90 8.09 5.12 0.30
CA PRO A 90 9.03 5.20 -0.82
C PRO A 90 8.41 5.45 -2.19
N PHE A 91 7.09 5.59 -2.29
CA PHE A 91 6.41 5.70 -3.59
C PHE A 91 6.76 6.98 -4.35
N SER A 92 6.79 8.13 -3.66
CA SER A 92 7.16 9.42 -4.25
C SER A 92 8.57 9.40 -4.82
N ASP A 93 9.49 8.72 -4.14
CA ASP A 93 10.86 8.49 -4.59
C ASP A 93 10.97 7.55 -5.79
N ILE A 94 10.22 6.44 -5.78
CA ILE A 94 10.19 5.50 -6.89
C ILE A 94 9.65 6.19 -8.15
N ALA A 95 8.64 7.06 -7.99
CA ALA A 95 8.12 7.86 -9.08
C ALA A 95 9.18 8.83 -9.65
N LYS A 96 9.97 9.49 -8.78
CA LYS A 96 11.11 10.34 -9.21
C LYS A 96 12.17 9.53 -9.94
N LEU A 97 12.61 8.41 -9.37
CA LEU A 97 13.58 7.49 -9.97
C LEU A 97 13.13 7.05 -11.38
N LEU A 98 11.87 6.67 -11.52
CA LEU A 98 11.30 6.25 -12.79
C LEU A 98 11.20 7.40 -13.79
N LYS A 99 10.87 8.61 -13.34
CA LYS A 99 10.84 9.81 -14.18
C LYS A 99 12.23 10.16 -14.73
N GLU A 100 13.28 9.97 -13.93
CA GLU A 100 14.66 10.23 -14.32
C GLU A 100 15.23 9.17 -15.27
N GLN A 101 14.91 7.89 -15.02
CA GLN A 101 15.51 6.77 -15.77
C GLN A 101 14.65 6.30 -16.96
N GLY A 102 13.39 6.70 -17.03
CA GLY A 102 12.42 6.29 -18.06
C GLY A 102 11.95 4.84 -17.93
N GLN A 103 12.74 3.95 -17.33
CA GLN A 103 12.36 2.59 -16.97
C GLN A 103 13.26 2.10 -15.83
N VAL A 104 12.71 1.30 -14.92
CA VAL A 104 13.46 0.80 -13.75
C VAL A 104 13.28 -0.70 -13.65
N THR A 105 14.37 -1.46 -13.65
CA THR A 105 14.31 -2.91 -13.44
C THR A 105 13.96 -3.24 -11.99
N ARG A 106 13.36 -4.41 -11.76
CA ARG A 106 13.11 -4.91 -10.40
C ARG A 106 14.39 -4.95 -9.53
N PHE A 107 15.53 -5.31 -10.12
CA PHE A 107 16.83 -5.29 -9.45
C PHE A 107 17.29 -3.88 -9.07
N SER A 108 17.20 -2.92 -10.00
CA SER A 108 17.55 -1.51 -9.73
C SER A 108 16.66 -0.91 -8.65
N LEU A 109 15.36 -1.24 -8.67
CA LEU A 109 14.42 -0.84 -7.63
C LEU A 109 14.78 -1.43 -6.27
N ALA A 110 15.09 -2.73 -6.20
CA ALA A 110 15.54 -3.39 -4.97
C ALA A 110 16.79 -2.70 -4.40
N ARG A 111 17.79 -2.45 -5.26
CA ARG A 111 19.02 -1.74 -4.85
C ARG A 111 18.74 -0.33 -4.35
N PHE A 112 17.87 0.41 -5.04
CA PHE A 112 17.47 1.76 -4.64
C PHE A 112 16.81 1.75 -3.25
N VAL A 113 15.82 0.88 -3.06
CA VAL A 113 15.09 0.77 -1.78
C VAL A 113 16.03 0.36 -0.65
N SER A 114 16.84 -0.69 -0.84
CA SER A 114 17.81 -1.13 0.18
C SER A 114 18.82 -0.04 0.53
N SER A 115 19.28 0.75 -0.45
CA SER A 115 20.27 1.80 -0.22
C SER A 115 19.70 3.00 0.54
N LYS A 116 18.44 3.36 0.29
CA LYS A 116 17.83 4.55 0.91
C LYS A 116 17.10 4.25 2.21
N TYR A 117 16.45 3.09 2.32
CA TYR A 117 15.58 2.72 3.45
C TYR A 117 16.18 1.64 4.36
N GLY A 118 17.38 1.17 4.05
CA GLY A 118 18.07 0.13 4.79
C GLY A 118 17.69 -1.28 4.35
N PRO A 119 18.45 -2.30 4.80
CA PRO A 119 18.15 -3.69 4.51
C PRO A 119 16.85 -4.12 5.20
N THR A 120 16.03 -4.91 4.51
CA THR A 120 14.87 -5.58 5.10
C THR A 120 15.05 -7.09 5.08
N LEU A 121 14.37 -7.79 5.99
CA LEU A 121 14.42 -9.27 6.07
C LEU A 121 14.01 -9.94 4.75
N ASP A 122 13.05 -9.37 4.01
CA ASP A 122 12.59 -9.89 2.72
C ASP A 122 12.40 -8.75 1.69
N ILE A 123 13.50 -8.35 1.06
CA ILE A 123 13.50 -7.35 -0.02
C ILE A 123 12.61 -7.79 -1.21
N PRO A 124 12.68 -9.04 -1.70
CA PRO A 124 11.79 -9.50 -2.76
C PRO A 124 10.31 -9.29 -2.47
N ALA A 125 9.84 -9.62 -1.26
CA ALA A 125 8.44 -9.42 -0.87
C ALA A 125 8.07 -7.93 -0.82
N LEU A 126 8.92 -7.09 -0.23
CA LEU A 126 8.73 -5.64 -0.20
C LEU A 126 8.60 -5.07 -1.61
N ILE A 127 9.49 -5.45 -2.55
CA ILE A 127 9.42 -4.96 -3.93
C ILE A 127 8.13 -5.39 -4.61
N SER A 128 7.63 -6.61 -4.36
CA SER A 128 6.32 -7.04 -4.85
C SER A 128 5.17 -6.17 -4.31
N ILE A 129 5.21 -5.80 -3.03
CA ILE A 129 4.20 -4.94 -2.40
C ILE A 129 4.23 -3.53 -3.00
N LEU A 130 5.42 -2.94 -3.15
CA LEU A 130 5.58 -1.61 -3.75
C LEU A 130 5.09 -1.58 -5.20
N ILE A 131 5.43 -2.59 -6.00
CA ILE A 131 4.93 -2.73 -7.37
C ILE A 131 3.40 -2.89 -7.38
N SER A 132 2.86 -3.74 -6.50
CA SER A 132 1.41 -3.98 -6.41
C SER A 132 0.63 -2.69 -6.16
N TRP A 133 1.06 -1.86 -5.19
CA TRP A 133 0.43 -0.57 -4.90
C TRP A 133 0.59 0.44 -6.04
N GLY A 134 1.79 0.57 -6.62
CA GLY A 134 2.04 1.50 -7.72
C GLY A 134 1.22 1.16 -8.98
N VAL A 135 1.12 -0.13 -9.32
CA VAL A 135 0.31 -0.61 -10.45
C VAL A 135 -1.18 -0.44 -10.18
N PHE A 136 -1.65 -0.78 -8.97
CA PHE A 136 -3.06 -0.64 -8.59
C PHE A 136 -3.55 0.80 -8.76
N THR A 137 -2.77 1.76 -8.25
CA THR A 137 -3.07 3.19 -8.31
C THR A 137 -2.76 3.84 -9.65
N GLY A 138 -2.01 3.16 -10.51
CA GLY A 138 -1.52 3.72 -11.76
C GLY A 138 -0.43 4.78 -11.58
N LEU A 139 0.26 4.81 -10.44
CA LEU A 139 1.45 5.64 -10.23
C LEU A 139 2.54 5.31 -11.27
N PHE A 140 2.65 4.02 -11.62
CA PHE A 140 3.47 3.52 -12.72
C PHE A 140 2.88 2.22 -13.26
N GLY A 141 3.34 1.82 -14.45
CA GLY A 141 3.10 0.49 -15.02
C GLY A 141 4.18 -0.50 -14.58
N TYR A 142 3.91 -1.78 -14.76
CA TYR A 142 4.90 -2.85 -14.61
C TYR A 142 4.72 -3.85 -15.74
N ASP A 143 5.81 -4.15 -16.45
CA ASP A 143 5.89 -5.23 -17.42
C ASP A 143 6.48 -6.47 -16.74
N GLY A 144 5.66 -7.51 -16.61
CA GLY A 144 6.06 -8.78 -16.00
C GLY A 144 6.99 -9.64 -16.86
N GLN A 145 7.07 -9.41 -18.18
CA GLN A 145 8.00 -10.16 -19.03
C GLN A 145 9.42 -9.61 -18.91
N SER A 146 9.57 -8.28 -18.96
CA SER A 146 10.88 -7.62 -18.85
C SER A 146 11.27 -7.25 -17.41
N GLU A 147 10.39 -7.50 -16.44
CA GLU A 147 10.50 -7.15 -15.02
C GLU A 147 10.83 -5.67 -14.77
N ARG A 148 10.15 -4.78 -15.49
CA ARG A 148 10.44 -3.33 -15.48
C ARG A 148 9.23 -2.50 -15.09
N LEU A 149 9.48 -1.48 -14.27
CA LEU A 149 8.56 -0.37 -14.08
C LEU A 149 8.62 0.54 -15.30
N LEU A 150 7.46 1.01 -15.71
CA LEU A 150 7.25 1.88 -16.88
C LEU A 150 6.47 3.13 -16.48
N PRO A 151 6.82 4.32 -17.00
CA PRO A 151 6.02 5.52 -16.80
C PRO A 151 4.60 5.30 -17.31
N LYS A 152 3.61 5.77 -16.56
CA LYS A 152 2.24 5.87 -17.04
C LYS A 152 2.11 7.16 -17.84
N THR A 153 2.05 7.06 -19.16
CA THR A 153 1.59 8.16 -20.00
C THR A 153 0.16 8.50 -19.58
N HIS A 154 -0.05 9.71 -19.09
CA HIS A 154 -1.39 10.21 -18.82
C HIS A 154 -2.10 10.36 -20.17
N THR A 155 -2.92 9.38 -20.54
CA THR A 155 -3.94 9.61 -21.57
C THR A 155 -5.02 10.44 -20.90
N HIS A 156 -4.96 11.76 -21.13
CA HIS A 156 -6.01 12.70 -20.75
C HIS A 156 -7.36 12.33 -21.39
#